data_AF-A0A2V9TRL3-F1
#
_entry.id   AF-A0A2V9TRL3-F1
#
_cell.length_a   1.000
_cell.length_b   1.000
_cell.length_c   1.000
_cell.angle_alpha   90.00
_cell.angle_beta   90.00
_cell.angle_gamma   90.00
#
_symmetry.space_group_name_H-M   'P 1'
#
loop_
_entity.id
_entity.type
_entity.pdbx_description
1 polymer ?
#
loop_
_entity_poly.entity_id
_entity_poly.type
_entity_poly.pdbx_seq_one_letter_code
_entity_poly.pdbx_strand_id
1 'polypeptide(L)'
;AAVGEWGSQPGKRFAYLKNIKQPTLVVSGNHDVIVYTVNSLYLVQNMPNAKLILYPDANHGSWYEYHEDFVFETNRFLNQSDRIATVTTSAAAD
;
A
#
# COMPACT_ATOMS: atom_id res chain seq x y z
N ALA A 1 -20.60 14.49 20.24
CA ALA A 1 -21.42 13.30 19.84
C ALA A 1 -20.49 12.32 19.15
N ALA A 2 -20.55 11.04 19.48
CA ALA A 2 -19.50 10.05 19.18
C ALA A 2 -19.07 9.99 17.69
N VAL A 3 -19.97 10.16 16.74
CA VAL A 3 -19.64 10.16 15.29
C VAL A 3 -18.79 11.37 14.88
N GLY A 4 -19.10 12.55 15.41
CA GLY A 4 -18.34 13.76 15.12
C GLY A 4 -16.94 13.74 15.74
N GLU A 5 -16.81 13.13 16.93
CA GLU A 5 -15.52 12.96 17.60
C GLU A 5 -14.66 11.88 16.91
N TRP A 6 -15.26 10.77 16.45
CA TRP A 6 -14.56 9.75 15.67
C TRP A 6 -14.04 10.28 14.32
N GLY A 7 -14.82 11.14 13.67
CA GLY A 7 -14.40 11.84 12.43
C GLY A 7 -13.38 12.95 12.66
N SER A 8 -13.24 13.44 13.89
CA SER A 8 -12.22 14.42 14.25
C SER A 8 -10.91 13.68 14.54
N GLN A 9 -9.97 13.72 13.60
CA GLN A 9 -8.60 13.34 13.90
C GLN A 9 -7.86 14.55 14.45
N PRO A 10 -7.54 14.61 15.76
CA PRO A 10 -6.77 15.71 16.31
C PRO A 10 -5.37 15.75 15.69
N GLY A 11 -4.89 16.95 15.35
CA GLY A 11 -3.55 17.18 14.81
C GLY A 11 -3.49 17.30 13.29
N LYS A 12 -2.27 17.20 12.74
CA LYS A 12 -2.04 17.36 11.30
C LYS A 12 -2.57 16.15 10.55
N ARG A 13 -3.43 16.37 9.55
CA ARG A 13 -3.97 15.34 8.65
C ARG A 13 -2.85 14.41 8.17
N PHE A 14 -3.10 13.10 8.25
CA PHE A 14 -2.18 12.02 7.86
C PHE A 14 -0.87 11.89 8.67
N ALA A 15 -0.58 12.75 9.65
CA ALA A 15 0.68 12.69 10.40
C ALA A 15 0.88 11.34 11.09
N TYR A 16 -0.20 10.72 11.57
CA TYR A 16 -0.16 9.41 12.21
C TYR A 16 0.28 8.28 11.25
N LEU A 17 0.04 8.41 9.94
CA LEU A 17 0.43 7.41 8.94
C LEU A 17 1.94 7.24 8.86
N LYS A 18 2.69 8.29 9.20
CA LYS A 18 4.17 8.23 9.28
C LYS A 18 4.66 7.27 10.36
N ASN A 19 3.82 6.92 11.34
CA ASN A 19 4.17 6.02 12.43
C ASN A 19 3.95 4.55 12.06
N ILE A 20 3.31 4.24 10.93
CA ILE A 20 3.18 2.87 10.41
C ILE A 20 4.49 2.52 9.72
N LYS A 21 5.31 1.66 10.35
CA LYS A 21 6.67 1.33 9.90
C LYS A 21 6.77 -0.04 9.22
N GLN A 22 5.75 -0.86 9.34
CA GLN A 22 5.65 -2.14 8.66
C GLN A 22 5.65 -1.90 7.14
N PRO A 23 6.20 -2.82 6.33
CA PRO A 23 5.88 -2.86 4.91
C PRO A 23 4.36 -2.91 4.75
N THR A 24 3.83 -2.12 3.82
CA THR A 24 2.38 -2.05 3.54
C THR A 24 2.14 -2.20 2.06
N LEU A 25 1.21 -3.09 1.68
CA LEU A 25 0.68 -3.15 0.32
C LEU A 25 -0.72 -2.51 0.31
N VAL A 26 -0.88 -1.44 -0.47
CA VAL A 26 -2.17 -0.81 -0.74
C VAL A 26 -2.64 -1.31 -2.10
N VAL A 27 -3.88 -1.77 -2.20
CA VAL A 27 -4.48 -2.29 -3.43
C VAL A 27 -5.81 -1.59 -3.66
N SER A 28 -6.03 -1.09 -4.86
CA SER A 28 -7.24 -0.36 -5.23
C SER A 28 -7.44 -0.36 -6.74
N GLY A 29 -8.69 -0.18 -7.19
CA GLY A 29 -9.00 0.09 -8.59
C GLY A 29 -8.95 1.59 -8.89
N ASN A 30 -8.58 1.97 -10.11
CA ASN A 30 -8.51 3.38 -10.48
C ASN A 30 -9.88 4.08 -10.59
N HIS A 31 -10.98 3.31 -10.66
CA HIS A 31 -12.36 3.78 -10.70
C HIS A 31 -13.17 3.33 -9.47
N ASP A 32 -12.53 3.17 -8.30
CA ASP A 32 -13.26 2.85 -7.06
C ASP A 32 -14.22 3.99 -6.68
N VAL A 33 -15.53 3.71 -6.74
CA VAL A 33 -16.60 4.69 -6.41
C VAL A 33 -17.06 4.59 -4.95
N ILE A 34 -16.59 3.60 -4.20
CA ILE A 34 -16.94 3.39 -2.78
C ILE A 34 -15.85 3.99 -1.89
N VAL A 35 -14.58 3.69 -2.18
CA VAL A 35 -13.41 4.24 -1.51
C VAL A 35 -12.51 4.89 -2.56
N TYR A 36 -12.75 6.17 -2.82
CA TYR A 36 -12.08 6.88 -3.91
C TYR A 36 -10.56 6.67 -3.96
N THR A 37 -10.05 6.40 -5.16
CA THR A 37 -8.64 6.14 -5.49
C THR A 37 -7.66 7.12 -4.86
N VAL A 38 -8.05 8.39 -4.72
CA VAL A 38 -7.21 9.43 -4.10
C VAL A 38 -6.82 9.09 -2.66
N ASN A 39 -7.65 8.33 -1.93
CA ASN A 39 -7.34 7.87 -0.59
C ASN A 39 -6.13 6.93 -0.60
N SER A 40 -6.06 6.01 -1.56
CA SER A 40 -4.92 5.11 -1.76
C SER A 40 -3.63 5.89 -2.04
N LEU A 41 -3.72 6.97 -2.84
CA LEU A 41 -2.59 7.87 -3.09
C LEU A 41 -2.14 8.57 -1.80
N TYR A 42 -3.07 9.06 -0.98
CA TYR A 42 -2.73 9.67 0.31
C TYR A 42 -2.06 8.67 1.26
N LEU A 43 -2.47 7.40 1.27
CA LEU A 43 -1.82 6.38 2.09
C LEU A 43 -0.34 6.23 1.69
N VAL A 44 -0.06 5.98 0.40
CA VAL A 44 1.33 5.74 -0.04
C VAL A 44 2.22 6.97 0.01
N GLN A 45 1.66 8.17 -0.10
CA GLN A 45 2.41 9.42 0.09
C GLN A 45 2.82 9.66 1.55
N ASN A 46 2.09 9.09 2.52
CA ASN A 46 2.28 9.39 3.95
C ASN A 46 2.79 8.20 4.78
N MET A 47 2.77 6.98 4.24
CA MET A 47 3.35 5.79 4.88
C MET A 47 4.74 5.50 4.30
N PRO A 48 5.81 5.43 5.12
CA PRO A 48 7.19 5.36 4.65
C PRO A 48 7.56 4.10 3.88
N ASN A 49 6.86 2.98 4.11
CA ASN A 49 7.19 1.68 3.52
C ASN A 49 6.01 1.08 2.73
N ALA A 50 5.13 1.94 2.23
CA ALA A 50 3.97 1.51 1.47
C ALA A 50 4.26 1.40 -0.03
N LYS A 51 3.66 0.38 -0.65
CA LYS A 51 3.58 0.20 -2.11
C LYS A 51 2.11 0.26 -2.53
N LEU A 52 1.86 0.70 -3.76
CA LEU A 52 0.52 0.74 -4.34
C LEU A 52 0.46 -0.17 -5.56
N ILE A 53 -0.55 -1.04 -5.61
CA ILE A 53 -1.07 -1.63 -6.84
C ILE A 53 -2.35 -0.87 -7.17
N LEU A 54 -2.37 -0.28 -8.35
CA LEU A 54 -3.52 0.44 -8.87
C LEU A 54 -4.00 -0.25 -10.14
N TYR A 55 -5.06 -1.04 -10.03
CA TYR A 55 -5.60 -1.78 -11.16
C TYR A 55 -6.32 -0.84 -12.13
N PRO A 56 -6.01 -0.91 -13.44
CA PRO A 56 -6.70 -0.12 -14.44
C PRO A 56 -8.12 -0.65 -14.64
N ASP A 57 -9.05 0.24 -14.96
CA ASP A 57 -10.44 -0.10 -15.29
C ASP A 57 -11.18 -0.92 -14.21
N ALA A 58 -10.76 -0.78 -12.96
CA ALA A 58 -11.30 -1.56 -11.84
C ALA A 58 -12.03 -0.70 -10.81
N ASN A 59 -13.09 -1.25 -10.21
CA ASN A 59 -13.84 -0.58 -9.15
C ASN A 59 -13.36 -1.04 -7.76
N HIS A 60 -14.23 -0.95 -6.75
CA HIS A 60 -13.94 -1.33 -5.38
C HIS A 60 -13.46 -2.78 -5.23
N GLY A 61 -14.03 -3.69 -6.03
CA GLY A 61 -13.67 -5.10 -6.05
C GLY A 61 -12.44 -5.44 -6.90
N SER A 62 -11.47 -4.52 -7.02
CA SER A 62 -10.31 -4.67 -7.91
C SER A 62 -9.52 -5.98 -7.71
N TRP A 63 -9.44 -6.51 -6.49
CA TRP A 63 -8.83 -7.81 -6.20
C TRP A 63 -9.63 -9.02 -6.70
N TYR A 64 -10.93 -8.87 -6.95
CA TYR A 64 -11.76 -9.91 -7.57
C TYR A 64 -11.66 -9.82 -9.10
N GLU A 65 -11.71 -8.60 -9.63
CA GLU A 65 -11.57 -8.33 -11.07
C GLU A 65 -10.19 -8.77 -11.60
N TYR A 66 -9.12 -8.52 -10.82
CA TYR A 66 -7.73 -8.90 -11.12
C TYR A 66 -7.19 -9.97 -10.15
N HIS A 67 -7.98 -11.02 -9.90
CA HIS A 67 -7.68 -12.01 -8.85
C HIS A 67 -6.36 -12.77 -9.02
N GLU A 68 -5.97 -13.14 -10.24
CA GLU A 68 -4.69 -13.84 -10.46
C GLU A 68 -3.50 -12.96 -10.09
N ASP A 69 -3.48 -11.71 -10.57
CA ASP A 69 -2.43 -10.75 -10.27
C ASP A 69 -2.42 -10.37 -8.78
N PHE A 70 -3.60 -10.18 -8.19
CA PHE A 70 -3.74 -9.89 -6.77
C PHE A 70 -3.15 -10.99 -5.89
N VAL A 71 -3.44 -12.26 -6.18
CA VAL A 71 -2.87 -13.39 -5.44
C VAL A 71 -1.37 -13.48 -5.64
N PHE A 72 -0.89 -13.28 -6.87
CA PHE A 72 0.54 -13.26 -7.18
C PHE A 72 1.29 -12.19 -6.38
N GLU A 73 0.87 -10.92 -6.48
CA GLU A 73 1.52 -9.79 -5.82
C GLU A 73 1.39 -9.86 -4.29
N THR A 74 0.26 -10.35 -3.77
CA THR A 74 0.09 -10.54 -2.32
C THR A 74 1.06 -11.61 -1.80
N ASN A 75 1.18 -12.75 -2.49
CA ASN A 75 2.15 -13.78 -2.12
C ASN A 75 3.58 -13.23 -2.21
N ARG A 76 3.91 -12.49 -3.28
CA ARG A 76 5.20 -11.83 -3.42
C ARG A 76 5.51 -10.89 -2.26
N PHE A 77 4.54 -10.06 -1.87
CA PHE A 77 4.67 -9.11 -0.78
C PHE A 77 4.88 -9.79 0.58
N LEU A 78 4.17 -10.89 0.85
CA LEU A 78 4.26 -11.63 2.12
C LEU A 78 5.51 -12.50 2.22
N ASN A 79 6.02 -13.00 1.10
CA ASN A 79 7.24 -13.78 1.05
C ASN A 79 8.47 -12.85 1.17
N GLN A 80 9.02 -12.70 2.38
CA GLN A 80 10.16 -11.83 2.73
C GLN A 80 11.48 -12.08 1.96
N SER A 81 11.57 -13.13 1.13
CA SER A 81 12.79 -13.53 0.41
C SER A 81 13.34 -12.48 -0.56
N ASP A 82 12.50 -11.55 -1.04
CA ASP A 82 12.92 -10.44 -1.91
C ASP A 82 13.71 -9.34 -1.18
N ARG A 83 13.78 -9.37 0.16
CA ARG A 83 14.57 -8.40 0.94
C ARG A 83 15.99 -8.86 1.26
N ILE A 84 16.30 -10.15 1.07
CA ILE A 84 17.60 -10.75 1.43
C ILE A 84 18.48 -11.00 0.19
N ALA A 85 17.89 -11.06 -1.01
CA ALA A 85 18.65 -11.27 -2.23
C ALA A 85 19.33 -9.97 -2.73
N THR A 86 20.63 -9.89 -2.48
CA THR A 86 21.66 -9.14 -3.24
C THR A 86 22.03 -7.73 -2.76
N VAL A 87 22.72 -7.67 -1.60
CA VAL A 87 23.94 -6.85 -1.50
C VAL A 87 25.10 -7.82 -1.35
N THR A 88 25.54 -8.40 -2.46
CA THR A 88 26.88 -8.99 -2.56
C THR A 88 27.68 -8.04 -3.43
N THR A 89 28.30 -7.06 -2.80
CA THR A 89 29.35 -6.28 -3.46
C THR A 89 30.48 -7.23 -3.80
N SER A 90 30.74 -7.45 -5.09
CA SER A 90 31.98 -8.04 -5.57
C SER A 90 33.12 -7.06 -5.30
N ALA A 91 33.66 -7.10 -4.09
CA ALA A 91 34.90 -6.42 -3.73
C ALA A 91 35.88 -7.50 -3.24
N ALA A 92 36.37 -8.31 -4.18
CA ALA A 92 37.59 -9.10 -4.08
C ALA A 92 37.84 -9.81 -5.43
N ALA A 93 38.33 -9.06 -6.41
CA ALA A 93 39.20 -9.56 -7.46
C ALA A 93 39.92 -8.35 -8.06
N ASP A 94 41.25 -8.41 -7.96
CA ASP A 94 42.29 -7.52 -8.48
C ASP A 94 42.84 -6.45 -7.50
#